data_AF-A0A8T4RHJ2-F1
#
_entry.id   AF-A0A8T4RHJ2-F1
#
_cell.length_a   1.000
_cell.length_b   1.000
_cell.length_c   1.000
_cell.angle_alpha   90.00
_cell.angle_beta   90.00
_cell.angle_gamma   90.00
#
_symmetry.space_group_name_H-M   'P 1'
#
loop_
_entity.id
_entity.type
_entity.pdbx_description
1 polymer ?
#
loop_
_entity_poly.entity_id
_entity_poly.type
_entity_poly.pdbx_seq_one_letter_code
_entity_poly.pdbx_strand_id
1 'polypeptide(L)'
;MIIYNPHNKKLLHERLKETENLLVQIRAKYCFITGSFLYKEKYKDIDVFVVTRTKKKIILKNKKVKITTIDFNDLYSLFYHSISKSCIAKNILPTKPLKVTLSDYWHIINEAIPTLLNEKDKFHKNVRFLVLYTEYFKTGEVLDTFQLNKKINYFKDYSEVMKYVKRELPNIINDYAKPSYIKRFFYTQAGYYKELKEYAAQSFLYELTHEVARGIAHG
;
A
#
# COMPACT_ATOMS: atom_id res chain seq x y z
N MET A 1 1.63 22.02 13.62
CA MET A 1 2.34 20.89 14.23
C MET A 1 2.61 19.84 13.16
N ILE A 2 3.88 19.56 12.92
CA ILE A 2 4.46 18.68 11.88
C ILE A 2 4.61 17.28 12.48
N ILE A 3 4.07 16.21 11.88
CA ILE A 3 4.24 14.84 12.43
C ILE A 3 5.39 14.10 11.73
N TYR A 4 6.59 14.37 12.23
CA TYR A 4 7.82 13.67 11.87
C TYR A 4 7.82 12.19 12.32
N ASN A 5 8.39 11.28 11.53
CA ASN A 5 8.74 9.91 11.95
C ASN A 5 10.27 9.77 12.05
N PRO A 6 10.82 9.21 13.15
CA PRO A 6 12.00 9.72 13.85
C PRO A 6 13.37 9.22 13.34
N HIS A 7 13.47 8.66 12.13
CA HIS A 7 14.60 7.79 11.82
C HIS A 7 15.83 8.44 11.17
N ASN A 8 15.91 9.78 11.01
CA ASN A 8 17.15 10.40 10.53
C ASN A 8 17.34 11.88 10.96
N LYS A 9 17.96 12.11 12.13
CA LYS A 9 18.20 13.45 12.70
C LYS A 9 19.07 14.40 11.84
N LYS A 10 19.78 13.90 10.82
CA LYS A 10 20.72 14.70 9.99
C LYS A 10 20.22 15.08 8.58
N LEU A 11 19.27 14.34 7.99
CA LEU A 11 18.71 14.63 6.65
C LEU A 11 17.38 15.39 6.81
N LEU A 12 17.17 16.66 6.44
CA LEU A 12 18.03 17.72 5.90
C LEU A 12 17.19 18.99 6.15
N HIS A 13 17.61 19.89 7.04
CA HIS A 13 16.81 21.05 7.48
C HIS A 13 16.30 21.92 6.28
N GLU A 14 17.06 21.91 5.18
CA GLU A 14 16.68 22.53 3.91
C GLU A 14 15.45 21.89 3.25
N ARG A 15 15.35 20.56 3.25
CA ARG A 15 14.17 19.86 2.71
C ARG A 15 12.92 20.12 3.54
N LEU A 16 13.07 20.29 4.86
CA LEU A 16 11.96 20.68 5.73
C LEU A 16 11.44 22.07 5.34
N LYS A 17 12.33 23.05 5.19
CA LYS A 17 11.97 24.40 4.74
C LYS A 17 11.35 24.40 3.35
N GLU A 18 11.91 23.64 2.41
CA GLU A 18 11.34 23.46 1.07
C GLU A 18 9.91 22.90 1.13
N THR A 19 9.71 21.87 1.94
CA THR A 19 8.41 21.21 2.14
C THR A 19 7.38 22.17 2.75
N GLU A 20 7.76 22.92 3.79
CA GLU A 20 6.90 23.91 4.43
C GLU A 20 6.46 24.99 3.43
N ASN A 21 7.41 25.55 2.68
CA ASN A 21 7.14 26.55 1.65
C ASN A 21 6.19 26.03 0.57
N LEU A 22 6.36 24.77 0.14
CA LEU A 22 5.46 24.13 -0.83
C LEU A 22 4.05 23.94 -0.28
N LEU A 23 3.91 23.49 0.96
CA LEU A 23 2.60 23.26 1.60
C LEU A 23 1.80 24.57 1.78
N VAL A 24 2.49 25.67 2.07
CA VAL A 24 1.85 27.00 2.18
C VAL A 24 1.21 27.43 0.85
N GLN A 25 1.87 27.17 -0.28
CA GLN A 25 1.38 27.55 -1.62
C GLN A 25 0.11 26.79 -2.02
N ILE A 26 -0.16 25.64 -1.41
CA ILE A 26 -1.29 24.79 -1.76
C ILE A 26 -2.55 25.30 -1.08
N ARG A 27 -3.54 25.70 -1.88
CA ARG A 27 -4.88 26.13 -1.44
C ARG A 27 -5.77 24.96 -1.03
N ALA A 28 -5.28 24.12 -0.13
CA ALA A 28 -6.03 23.04 0.50
C ALA A 28 -5.88 23.11 2.02
N LYS A 29 -6.93 22.71 2.74
CA LYS A 29 -6.94 22.66 4.21
C LYS A 29 -6.04 21.53 4.73
N TYR A 30 -6.19 20.35 4.15
CA TYR A 30 -5.47 19.15 4.54
C TYR A 30 -4.56 18.71 3.40
N CYS A 31 -3.27 18.98 3.52
CA CYS A 31 -2.27 18.47 2.60
C CYS A 31 -1.00 18.09 3.36
N PHE A 32 -0.28 17.12 2.82
CA PHE A 32 0.93 16.61 3.41
C PHE A 32 1.87 16.05 2.34
N ILE A 33 3.15 15.98 2.68
CA ILE A 33 4.19 15.36 1.87
C ILE A 33 4.71 14.15 2.64
N THR A 34 4.94 13.04 1.94
CA THR A 34 5.50 11.80 2.48
C THR A 34 6.41 11.16 1.42
N GLY A 35 6.93 9.96 1.69
CA GLY A 35 7.75 9.23 0.72
C GLY A 35 9.25 9.43 0.88
N SER A 36 9.99 8.80 -0.04
CA SER A 36 11.45 8.78 -0.06
C SER A 36 12.08 10.16 -0.17
N PHE A 37 11.37 11.15 -0.70
CA PHE A 37 11.82 12.54 -0.71
C PHE A 37 12.19 13.06 0.68
N LEU A 38 11.49 12.63 1.74
CA LEU A 38 11.76 13.12 3.09
C LEU A 38 13.04 12.54 3.72
N TYR A 39 13.51 11.37 3.28
CA TYR A 39 14.56 10.63 3.99
C TYR A 39 15.66 10.03 3.09
N LYS A 40 15.61 10.23 1.76
CA LYS A 40 16.65 9.80 0.82
C LYS A 40 17.02 10.93 -0.13
N GLU A 41 18.28 11.37 -0.09
CA GLU A 41 18.79 12.46 -0.93
C GLU A 41 18.64 12.23 -2.43
N LYS A 42 18.81 10.97 -2.88
CA LYS A 42 18.72 10.58 -4.29
C LYS A 42 17.37 10.94 -4.94
N TYR A 43 16.28 10.98 -4.17
CA TYR A 43 14.94 11.23 -4.69
C TYR A 43 14.63 12.73 -4.65
N LYS A 44 14.29 13.28 -5.83
CA LYS A 44 14.01 14.71 -6.04
C LYS A 44 12.54 15.00 -6.37
N ASP A 45 11.77 13.98 -6.69
CA ASP A 45 10.33 14.11 -6.95
C ASP A 45 9.57 14.24 -5.63
N ILE A 46 8.60 15.15 -5.59
CA ILE A 46 7.85 15.47 -4.37
C ILE A 46 6.40 15.01 -4.57
N ASP A 47 6.02 13.95 -3.85
CA ASP A 47 4.64 13.49 -3.79
C ASP A 47 3.89 14.28 -2.71
N VAL A 48 2.95 15.12 -3.15
CA VAL A 48 2.03 15.84 -2.28
C VAL A 48 0.68 15.14 -2.28
N PHE A 49 0.16 14.88 -1.10
CA PHE A 49 -1.18 14.34 -0.90
C PHE A 49 -2.11 15.43 -0.43
N VAL A 50 -3.26 15.57 -1.09
CA VAL A 50 -4.31 16.52 -0.72
C VAL A 50 -5.57 15.75 -0.34
N VAL A 51 -6.03 15.94 0.88
CA VAL A 51 -7.30 15.36 1.34
C VAL A 51 -8.42 16.36 1.10
N THR A 52 -9.39 15.99 0.29
CA THR A 52 -10.50 16.87 -0.11
C THR A 52 -11.75 16.07 -0.44
N ARG A 53 -12.92 16.69 -0.27
CA ARG A 53 -14.20 16.18 -0.77
C ARG A 53 -14.47 16.58 -2.23
N THR A 54 -13.70 17.54 -2.74
CA THR A 54 -13.89 18.09 -4.08
C THR A 54 -12.89 17.47 -5.05
N LYS A 55 -13.35 17.14 -6.25
CA LYS A 55 -12.51 16.66 -7.36
C LYS A 55 -11.84 17.80 -8.13
N LYS A 56 -11.86 19.03 -7.60
CA LYS A 56 -11.23 20.18 -8.27
C LYS A 56 -9.72 19.92 -8.40
N LYS A 57 -9.22 20.01 -9.64
CA LYS A 57 -7.81 19.80 -9.93
C LYS A 57 -7.00 20.94 -9.32
N ILE A 58 -6.05 20.60 -8.45
CA ILE A 58 -5.06 21.55 -7.93
C ILE A 58 -3.87 21.51 -8.88
N ILE A 59 -3.44 22.67 -9.36
CA ILE A 59 -2.32 22.80 -10.27
C ILE A 59 -1.27 23.67 -9.60
N LEU A 60 -0.06 23.13 -9.45
CA LEU A 60 1.13 23.89 -9.08
C LEU A 60 1.97 24.12 -10.33
N LYS A 61 2.64 25.28 -10.40
CA LYS A 61 3.56 25.60 -11.51
C LYS A 61 4.84 24.75 -11.46
N ASN A 62 5.17 24.15 -10.32
CA ASN A 62 6.39 23.36 -10.13
C ASN A 62 6.24 21.94 -10.73
N LYS A 63 6.98 21.66 -11.80
CA LYS A 63 6.95 20.37 -12.52
C LYS A 63 7.47 19.17 -11.70
N LYS A 64 8.22 19.39 -10.62
CA LYS A 64 8.74 18.31 -9.75
C LYS A 64 7.72 17.79 -8.73
N VAL A 65 6.61 18.51 -8.58
CA VAL A 65 5.58 18.20 -7.57
C VAL A 65 4.46 17.42 -8.22
N LYS A 66 4.23 16.21 -7.72
CA LYS A 66 3.09 15.37 -8.12
C LYS A 66 2.02 15.46 -7.05
N ILE A 67 0.84 15.94 -7.42
CA ILE A 67 -0.30 16.03 -6.50
C ILE A 67 -1.17 14.80 -6.67
N THR A 68 -1.33 14.06 -5.57
CA THR A 68 -2.30 12.97 -5.45
C THR A 68 -3.44 13.43 -4.57
N THR A 69 -4.66 13.37 -5.09
CA THR A 69 -5.88 13.68 -4.33
C THR A 69 -6.37 12.42 -3.62
N ILE A 70 -6.66 12.53 -2.32
CA ILE A 70 -7.31 11.50 -1.52
C ILE A 70 -8.72 12.00 -1.19
N ASP A 71 -9.74 11.20 -1.53
CA ASP A 71 -11.10 11.53 -1.14
C ASP A 71 -11.24 11.42 0.38
N PHE A 72 -11.96 12.36 0.99
CA PHE A 72 -12.26 12.31 2.42
C PHE A 72 -13.00 11.01 2.82
N ASN A 73 -13.69 10.38 1.89
CA ASN A 73 -14.32 9.10 2.11
C ASN A 73 -13.29 7.97 2.28
N ASP A 74 -12.16 8.01 1.57
CA ASP A 74 -11.16 6.93 1.50
C ASP A 74 -10.14 6.93 2.66
N LEU A 75 -10.36 7.74 3.69
CA LEU A 75 -9.45 7.85 4.85
C LEU A 75 -9.42 6.59 5.73
N TYR A 76 -10.30 5.62 5.49
CA TYR A 76 -10.28 4.32 6.17
C TYR A 76 -9.29 3.32 5.56
N SER A 77 -8.58 3.69 4.48
CA SER A 77 -7.70 2.79 3.73
C SER A 77 -6.35 2.56 4.41
N LEU A 78 -5.81 1.34 4.30
CA LEU A 78 -4.49 0.99 4.83
C LEU A 78 -3.38 1.90 4.30
N PHE A 79 -3.50 2.26 3.02
CA PHE A 79 -2.56 3.17 2.37
C PHE A 79 -2.52 4.54 3.05
N TYR A 80 -3.69 5.15 3.31
CA TYR A 80 -3.75 6.44 4.00
C TYR A 80 -3.11 6.38 5.38
N HIS A 81 -3.43 5.35 6.16
CA HIS A 81 -2.85 5.14 7.48
C HIS A 81 -1.32 4.90 7.41
N SER A 82 -0.81 4.25 6.36
CA SER A 82 0.63 4.06 6.15
C SER A 82 1.36 5.36 5.83
N ILE A 83 0.83 6.15 4.88
CA ILE A 83 1.52 7.37 4.42
C ILE A 83 1.40 8.54 5.40
N SER A 84 0.35 8.57 6.22
CA SER A 84 0.14 9.63 7.22
C SER A 84 1.01 9.48 8.47
N LYS A 85 1.51 8.27 8.77
CA LYS A 85 2.42 8.00 9.91
C LYS A 85 3.78 8.69 9.80
N SER A 86 4.25 8.94 8.57
CA SER A 86 5.56 9.52 8.29
C SER A 86 5.42 10.64 7.27
N CYS A 87 4.90 11.79 7.70
CA CYS A 87 4.59 12.88 6.77
C CYS A 87 4.80 14.29 7.35
N ILE A 88 5.03 15.25 6.48
CA ILE A 88 5.00 16.67 6.85
C ILE A 88 3.69 17.23 6.37
N ALA A 89 2.81 17.60 7.31
CA ALA A 89 1.47 18.07 7.03
C ALA A 89 1.34 19.56 7.31
N LYS A 90 0.53 20.24 6.49
CA LYS A 90 0.17 21.65 6.68
C LYS A 90 -0.64 21.86 7.97
N ASN A 91 -1.53 20.92 8.26
CA ASN A 91 -2.45 20.93 9.40
C ASN A 91 -2.60 19.51 9.95
N ILE A 92 -3.25 19.38 11.11
CA ILE A 92 -3.64 18.09 11.67
C ILE A 92 -4.47 17.34 10.62
N LEU A 93 -4.03 16.14 10.28
CA LEU A 93 -4.68 15.31 9.28
C LEU A 93 -5.97 14.70 9.83
N PRO A 94 -7.04 14.60 9.01
CA PRO A 94 -8.29 14.00 9.45
C PRO A 94 -8.12 12.49 9.68
N THR A 95 -8.57 12.01 10.83
CA THR A 95 -8.49 10.60 11.19
C THR A 95 -9.84 9.90 11.03
N LYS A 96 -9.84 8.72 10.41
CA LYS A 96 -10.96 7.77 10.46
C LYS A 96 -10.44 6.43 10.98
N PRO A 97 -11.30 5.59 11.59
CA PRO A 97 -10.90 4.22 11.93
C PRO A 97 -10.60 3.45 10.65
N LEU A 98 -9.55 2.64 10.70
CA LEU A 98 -9.17 1.75 9.62
C LEU A 98 -10.32 0.76 9.37
N LYS A 99 -10.73 0.61 8.11
CA LYS A 99 -11.74 -0.38 7.69
C LYS A 99 -11.18 -1.20 6.55
N VAL A 100 -10.34 -2.16 6.90
CA VAL A 100 -9.70 -3.08 5.95
C VAL A 100 -10.21 -4.47 6.24
N THR A 101 -10.70 -5.14 5.19
CA THR A 101 -11.27 -6.49 5.26
C THR A 101 -10.40 -7.47 4.48
N LEU A 102 -10.61 -8.77 4.72
CA LEU A 102 -9.98 -9.81 3.90
C LEU A 102 -10.37 -9.71 2.42
N SER A 103 -11.57 -9.21 2.11
CA SER A 103 -12.00 -8.97 0.74
C SER A 103 -11.11 -7.93 0.06
N ASP A 104 -10.75 -6.86 0.78
CA ASP A 104 -9.86 -5.82 0.26
C ASP A 104 -8.47 -6.41 0.00
N TYR A 105 -7.95 -7.23 0.92
CA TYR A 105 -6.66 -7.89 0.75
C TYR A 105 -6.66 -8.82 -0.47
N TRP A 106 -7.72 -9.62 -0.63
CA TRP A 106 -7.81 -10.51 -1.78
C TRP A 106 -7.92 -9.78 -3.10
N HIS A 107 -8.59 -8.63 -3.14
CA HIS A 107 -8.58 -7.79 -4.33
C HIS A 107 -7.17 -7.33 -4.69
N ILE A 108 -6.38 -6.91 -3.69
CA ILE A 108 -4.96 -6.58 -3.89
C ILE A 108 -4.18 -7.78 -4.43
N ILE A 109 -4.46 -9.00 -3.97
CA ILE A 109 -3.78 -10.22 -4.43
C ILE A 109 -4.11 -10.51 -5.89
N ASN A 110 -5.40 -10.47 -6.24
CA ASN A 110 -5.88 -10.69 -7.60
C ASN A 110 -5.40 -9.62 -8.59
N GLU A 111 -5.14 -8.40 -8.13
CA GLU A 111 -4.53 -7.35 -8.97
C GLU A 111 -3.01 -7.51 -9.03
N ALA A 112 -2.35 -7.62 -7.88
CA ALA A 112 -0.91 -7.55 -7.78
C ALA A 112 -0.23 -8.77 -8.39
N ILE A 113 -0.67 -9.99 -8.06
CA ILE A 113 0.01 -11.22 -8.49
C ILE A 113 0.09 -11.33 -10.01
N PRO A 114 -1.01 -11.14 -10.77
CA PRO A 114 -0.92 -11.16 -12.22
C PRO A 114 -0.02 -10.06 -12.78
N THR A 115 -0.07 -8.84 -12.25
CA THR A 115 0.85 -7.78 -12.71
C THR A 115 2.31 -8.12 -12.41
N LEU A 116 2.62 -8.69 -11.26
CA LEU A 116 4.00 -9.05 -10.90
C LEU A 116 4.57 -10.15 -11.80
N LEU A 117 3.72 -11.10 -12.21
CA LEU A 117 4.15 -12.21 -13.05
C LEU A 117 4.18 -11.85 -14.54
N ASN A 118 3.24 -11.02 -15.01
CA ASN A 118 3.12 -10.62 -16.42
C ASN A 118 3.96 -9.39 -16.79
N GLU A 119 4.15 -8.44 -15.85
CA GLU A 119 4.81 -7.15 -16.08
C GLU A 119 6.01 -6.97 -15.13
N LYS A 120 6.97 -7.90 -15.25
CA LYS A 120 8.15 -8.03 -14.36
C LYS A 120 9.02 -6.77 -14.24
N ASP A 121 8.89 -5.80 -15.14
CA ASP A 121 9.67 -4.54 -15.15
C ASP A 121 8.94 -3.35 -14.50
N LYS A 122 7.64 -3.45 -14.16
CA LYS A 122 6.80 -2.33 -13.65
C LYS A 122 6.21 -2.56 -12.25
N PHE A 123 6.80 -3.47 -11.48
CA PHE A 123 6.22 -4.12 -10.30
C PHE A 123 6.09 -3.29 -9.01
N HIS A 124 6.78 -2.16 -8.86
CA HIS A 124 6.98 -1.54 -7.55
C HIS A 124 5.71 -1.10 -6.80
N LYS A 125 4.67 -0.63 -7.51
CA LYS A 125 3.41 -0.21 -6.86
C LYS A 125 2.65 -1.40 -6.28
N ASN A 126 2.57 -2.50 -7.04
CA ASN A 126 1.77 -3.67 -6.64
C ASN A 126 2.47 -4.49 -5.55
N VAL A 127 3.81 -4.57 -5.58
CA VAL A 127 4.59 -5.09 -4.44
C VAL A 127 4.28 -4.31 -3.18
N ARG A 128 4.18 -2.98 -3.25
CA ARG A 128 3.94 -2.14 -2.08
C ARG A 128 2.64 -2.46 -1.38
N PHE A 129 1.54 -2.55 -2.13
CA PHE A 129 0.24 -2.91 -1.55
C PHE A 129 0.24 -4.35 -1.05
N LEU A 130 0.79 -5.28 -1.83
CA LEU A 130 0.85 -6.69 -1.46
C LEU A 130 1.59 -6.89 -0.14
N VAL A 131 2.79 -6.32 0.01
CA VAL A 131 3.57 -6.40 1.26
C VAL A 131 2.86 -5.66 2.41
N LEU A 132 2.31 -4.46 2.17
CA LEU A 132 1.65 -3.68 3.22
C LEU A 132 0.44 -4.42 3.81
N TYR A 133 -0.41 -5.00 2.98
CA TYR A 133 -1.56 -5.77 3.45
C TYR A 133 -1.12 -7.07 4.13
N THR A 134 -0.14 -7.79 3.57
CA THR A 134 0.39 -9.01 4.18
C THR A 134 0.91 -8.75 5.59
N GLU A 135 1.70 -7.68 5.78
CA GLU A 135 2.21 -7.32 7.10
C GLU A 135 1.10 -6.92 8.06
N TYR A 136 0.14 -6.11 7.60
CA TYR A 136 -0.98 -5.68 8.45
C TYR A 136 -1.80 -6.85 8.97
N PHE A 137 -2.16 -7.82 8.13
CA PHE A 137 -2.91 -8.98 8.60
C PHE A 137 -2.05 -9.94 9.43
N LYS A 138 -0.75 -10.03 9.15
CA LYS A 138 0.18 -10.87 9.90
C LYS A 138 0.42 -10.36 11.32
N THR A 139 0.62 -9.05 11.49
CA THR A 139 1.10 -8.48 12.77
C THR A 139 0.10 -7.55 13.46
N GLY A 140 -0.95 -7.12 12.75
CA GLY A 140 -1.85 -6.05 13.18
C GLY A 140 -1.26 -4.64 13.02
N GLU A 141 -0.01 -4.51 12.56
CA GLU A 141 0.66 -3.22 12.44
C GLU A 141 0.56 -2.63 11.03
N VAL A 142 0.17 -1.36 10.95
CA VAL A 142 0.27 -0.60 9.70
C VAL A 142 1.69 -0.07 9.54
N LEU A 143 2.50 -0.69 8.68
CA LEU A 143 3.85 -0.18 8.40
C LEU A 143 3.78 1.22 7.80
N ASP A 144 4.63 2.12 8.28
CA ASP A 144 4.80 3.42 7.66
C ASP A 144 5.58 3.31 6.33
N THR A 145 5.66 4.41 5.59
CA THR A 145 6.33 4.43 4.28
C THR A 145 7.83 4.07 4.32
N PHE A 146 8.55 4.43 5.39
CA PHE A 146 9.95 4.08 5.55
C PHE A 146 10.11 2.60 5.89
N GLN A 147 9.37 2.11 6.88
CA GLN A 147 9.37 0.71 7.30
C GLN A 147 8.98 -0.23 6.15
N LEU A 148 7.94 0.14 5.40
CA LEU A 148 7.49 -0.62 4.23
C LEU A 148 8.56 -0.66 3.14
N ASN A 149 9.20 0.47 2.84
CA ASN A 149 10.31 0.48 1.87
C ASN A 149 11.49 -0.35 2.35
N LYS A 150 11.82 -0.32 3.65
CA LYS A 150 12.86 -1.16 4.22
C LYS A 150 12.52 -2.64 4.03
N LYS A 151 11.29 -3.04 4.36
CA LYS A 151 10.76 -4.41 4.17
C LYS A 151 10.86 -4.85 2.70
N ILE A 152 10.42 -4.01 1.77
CA ILE A 152 10.46 -4.31 0.34
C ILE A 152 11.90 -4.49 -0.15
N ASN A 153 12.83 -3.65 0.30
CA ASN A 153 14.24 -3.74 -0.10
C ASN A 153 14.99 -4.95 0.51
N TYR A 154 14.40 -5.66 1.49
CA TYR A 154 14.95 -6.94 1.95
C TYR A 154 14.75 -8.06 0.92
N PHE A 155 13.74 -7.94 0.06
CA PHE A 155 13.54 -8.89 -1.02
C PHE A 155 14.48 -8.56 -2.17
N LYS A 156 15.22 -9.56 -2.63
CA LYS A 156 16.17 -9.41 -3.76
C LYS A 156 15.44 -9.13 -5.07
N ASP A 157 14.30 -9.79 -5.26
CA ASP A 157 13.49 -9.71 -6.47
C ASP A 157 12.01 -10.00 -6.16
N TYR A 158 11.16 -9.88 -7.19
CA TYR A 158 9.72 -10.16 -7.05
C TYR A 158 9.44 -11.62 -6.68
N SER A 159 10.32 -12.58 -7.01
CA SER A 159 10.11 -13.99 -6.68
C SER A 159 10.19 -14.23 -5.17
N GLU A 160 11.06 -13.51 -4.46
CA GLU A 160 11.11 -13.55 -2.99
C GLU A 160 9.84 -12.94 -2.36
N VAL A 161 9.27 -11.89 -2.96
CA VAL A 161 7.97 -11.34 -2.55
C VAL A 161 6.86 -12.39 -2.75
N MET A 162 6.86 -13.10 -3.87
CA MET A 162 5.86 -14.14 -4.15
C MET A 162 5.99 -15.32 -3.17
N LYS A 163 7.22 -15.76 -2.87
CA LYS A 163 7.48 -16.80 -1.84
C LYS A 163 7.02 -16.34 -0.47
N TYR A 164 7.27 -15.07 -0.13
CA TYR A 164 6.80 -14.48 1.12
C TYR A 164 5.28 -14.56 1.22
N VAL A 165 4.57 -14.06 0.22
CA VAL A 165 3.10 -14.07 0.19
C VAL A 165 2.56 -15.49 0.24
N LYS A 166 3.11 -16.42 -0.55
CA LYS A 166 2.68 -17.84 -0.55
C LYS A 166 2.79 -18.47 0.83
N ARG A 167 3.85 -18.15 1.58
CA ARG A 167 4.08 -18.70 2.92
C ARG A 167 3.12 -18.12 3.96
N GLU A 168 2.93 -16.81 3.98
CA GLU A 168 2.19 -16.15 5.07
C GLU A 168 0.67 -16.18 4.85
N LEU A 169 0.23 -16.12 3.59
CA LEU A 169 -1.16 -15.89 3.27
C LEU A 169 -2.11 -17.01 3.72
N PRO A 170 -1.80 -18.31 3.55
CA PRO A 170 -2.70 -19.37 4.00
C PRO A 170 -3.05 -19.23 5.48
N ASN A 171 -2.06 -18.96 6.32
CA ASN A 171 -2.26 -18.76 7.76
C ASN A 171 -3.11 -17.52 8.03
N ILE A 172 -2.80 -16.39 7.38
CA ILE A 172 -3.59 -15.16 7.50
C ILE A 172 -5.06 -15.39 7.15
N ILE A 173 -5.36 -16.06 6.03
CA ILE A 173 -6.75 -16.28 5.67
C ILE A 173 -7.43 -17.19 6.68
N ASN A 174 -6.76 -18.26 7.13
CA ASN A 174 -7.33 -19.19 8.10
C ASN A 174 -7.62 -18.52 9.46
N ASP A 175 -6.75 -17.62 9.91
CA ASP A 175 -6.91 -16.93 11.20
C ASP A 175 -8.07 -15.91 11.20
N TYR A 176 -8.34 -15.28 10.05
CA TYR A 176 -9.28 -14.16 9.96
C TYR A 176 -10.59 -14.50 9.23
N ALA A 177 -10.63 -15.55 8.42
CA ALA A 177 -11.78 -15.87 7.59
C ALA A 177 -12.74 -16.85 8.28
N LYS A 178 -14.03 -16.58 8.17
CA LYS A 178 -15.06 -17.55 8.57
C LYS A 178 -15.10 -18.71 7.55
N PRO A 179 -15.24 -19.98 7.98
CA PRO A 179 -15.29 -21.13 7.07
C PRO A 179 -16.34 -21.00 5.95
N SER A 180 -17.48 -20.36 6.24
CA SER A 180 -18.54 -20.10 5.25
C SER A 180 -18.14 -19.08 4.17
N TYR A 181 -17.27 -18.12 4.51
CA TYR A 181 -16.80 -17.09 3.58
C TYR A 181 -15.83 -17.69 2.56
N ILE A 182 -14.88 -18.51 3.02
CA ILE A 182 -13.86 -19.16 2.17
C ILE A 182 -14.53 -20.00 1.08
N LYS A 183 -15.47 -20.88 1.42
CA LYS A 183 -16.15 -21.72 0.41
C LYS A 183 -16.86 -20.88 -0.65
N ARG A 184 -17.56 -19.82 -0.26
CA ARG A 184 -18.25 -18.98 -1.26
C ARG A 184 -17.27 -18.18 -2.11
N PHE A 185 -16.22 -17.69 -1.50
CA PHE A 185 -15.28 -16.73 -2.07
C PHE A 185 -14.29 -17.38 -3.05
N PHE A 186 -13.71 -18.53 -2.71
CA PHE A 186 -12.74 -19.21 -3.57
C PHE A 186 -13.38 -19.90 -4.78
N TYR A 187 -14.61 -20.41 -4.65
CA TYR A 187 -15.32 -21.02 -5.78
C TYR A 187 -15.80 -19.98 -6.81
N THR A 188 -16.06 -18.71 -6.42
CA THR A 188 -16.36 -17.65 -7.38
C THR A 188 -15.12 -17.08 -8.07
N GLN A 189 -13.98 -17.05 -7.36
CA GLN A 189 -12.73 -16.48 -7.89
C GLN A 189 -12.00 -17.44 -8.85
N ALA A 190 -12.20 -18.75 -8.73
CA ALA A 190 -11.67 -19.74 -9.68
C ALA A 190 -12.11 -19.49 -11.14
N GLY A 191 -13.28 -18.87 -11.36
CA GLY A 191 -13.75 -18.46 -12.69
C GLY A 191 -13.00 -17.24 -13.25
N TYR A 192 -12.55 -16.34 -12.38
CA TYR A 192 -11.87 -15.10 -12.75
C TYR A 192 -10.46 -15.33 -13.31
N TYR A 193 -9.80 -16.41 -12.87
CA TYR A 193 -8.43 -16.71 -13.31
C TYR A 193 -8.33 -17.07 -14.80
N LYS A 194 -9.42 -17.55 -15.43
CA LYS A 194 -9.42 -17.91 -16.86
C LYS A 194 -9.09 -16.74 -17.79
N GLU A 195 -9.31 -15.51 -17.36
CA GLU A 195 -9.07 -14.29 -18.15
C GLU A 195 -7.65 -13.71 -17.97
N LEU A 196 -6.83 -14.29 -17.08
CA LEU A 196 -5.45 -13.84 -16.88
C LEU A 196 -4.57 -14.27 -18.05
N LYS A 197 -3.78 -13.33 -18.58
CA LYS A 197 -3.00 -13.50 -19.82
C LYS A 197 -1.90 -14.57 -19.76
N GLU A 198 -1.42 -14.97 -18.57
CA GLU A 198 -0.39 -16.00 -18.42
C GLU A 198 -0.78 -17.12 -17.45
N TYR A 199 -0.42 -18.35 -17.84
CA TYR A 199 -0.63 -19.58 -17.07
C TYR A 199 0.06 -19.54 -15.69
N ALA A 200 1.20 -18.86 -15.56
CA ALA A 200 1.94 -18.79 -14.29
C ALA A 200 1.14 -18.08 -13.18
N ALA A 201 0.45 -16.98 -13.51
CA ALA A 201 -0.39 -16.27 -12.56
C ALA A 201 -1.62 -17.09 -12.15
N GLN A 202 -2.23 -17.79 -13.12
CA GLN A 202 -3.34 -18.70 -12.87
C GLN A 202 -2.91 -19.85 -11.95
N SER A 203 -1.79 -20.51 -12.25
CA SER A 203 -1.24 -21.60 -11.45
C SER A 203 -0.95 -21.16 -10.04
N PHE A 204 -0.30 -20.00 -9.87
CA PHE A 204 0.03 -19.47 -8.54
C PHE A 204 -1.23 -19.19 -7.71
N LEU A 205 -2.21 -18.49 -8.27
CA LEU A 205 -3.45 -18.14 -7.58
C LEU A 205 -4.29 -19.39 -7.25
N TYR A 206 -4.27 -20.38 -8.14
CA TYR A 206 -4.92 -21.67 -7.93
C TYR A 206 -4.26 -22.46 -6.80
N GLU A 207 -2.94 -22.59 -6.80
CA GLU A 207 -2.18 -23.24 -5.72
C GLU A 207 -2.44 -22.56 -4.38
N LEU A 208 -2.38 -21.22 -4.34
CA LEU A 208 -2.62 -20.43 -3.14
C LEU A 208 -4.03 -20.66 -2.59
N THR A 209 -5.02 -20.69 -3.48
CA THR A 209 -6.42 -21.00 -3.14
C THR A 209 -6.55 -22.40 -2.54
N HIS A 210 -5.87 -23.39 -3.11
CA HIS A 210 -5.88 -24.77 -2.62
C HIS A 210 -5.21 -24.89 -1.25
N GLU A 211 -4.08 -24.22 -1.03
CA GLU A 211 -3.40 -24.21 0.27
C GLU A 211 -4.29 -23.64 1.37
N VAL A 212 -4.99 -22.53 1.10
CA VAL A 212 -5.99 -21.97 2.02
C VAL A 212 -7.11 -22.99 2.27
N ALA A 213 -7.71 -23.53 1.21
CA ALA A 213 -8.84 -24.46 1.33
C ALA A 213 -8.50 -25.74 2.11
N ARG A 214 -7.29 -26.28 1.93
CA ARG A 214 -6.81 -27.46 2.68
C ARG A 214 -6.65 -27.18 4.16
N GLY A 215 -6.09 -26.04 4.54
CA GLY A 215 -5.92 -25.68 5.95
C GLY A 215 -7.25 -25.70 6.72
N ILE A 216 -8.33 -25.27 6.08
CA ILE A 216 -9.66 -25.21 6.71
C ILE A 216 -10.36 -26.58 6.71
N ALA A 217 -10.09 -27.42 5.71
CA ALA A 217 -10.65 -28.77 5.65
C ALA A 217 -10.08 -29.70 6.74
N HIS A 218 -8.87 -29.41 7.22
CA HIS A 218 -8.16 -30.26 8.18
C HIS A 218 -8.13 -29.75 9.62
N GLY A 219 -8.59 -28.51 9.89
CA GLY A 219 -8.74 -27.97 11.24
C GLY A 219 -7.41 -27.66 11.90
#